data_AF-A0A1I5AU46-F1
#
_entry.id   AF-A0A1I5AU46-F1
#
_cell.length_a   1.000
_cell.length_b   1.000
_cell.length_c   1.000
_cell.angle_alpha   90.00
_cell.angle_beta   90.00
_cell.angle_gamma   90.00
#
_symmetry.space_group_name_H-M   'P 1'
#
loop_
_entity.id
_entity.type
_entity.pdbx_description
1 polymer ?
#
loop_
_entity_poly.entity_id
_entity_poly.type
_entity_poly.pdbx_seq_one_letter_code
_entity_poly.pdbx_strand_id
1 'polypeptide(L)'
;MDFDKIFNYIFLVIYVGGLSVFFVVMAKLVIDKRKARHELKQNLLEKFKAAIPLSINDVINMAKGADLARPSVGKCLNQLLSATNDPVTFGELQRLTAELEKEEPFDDLPEEVKPSLVRLTELCDASSVKSDKYLLSPVQKTLGTYVELKAEVEKNRTKAKWLNIAGIVSLIVGTWSFYLTWKSPDVKDIEAAVKRAVSSPSQEPNPAVQGTLRDKAAQRP
;
A
#
# COMPACT_ATOMS: atom_id res chain seq x y z
N MET A 1 22.82 30.08 25.19
CA MET A 1 22.52 28.90 24.36
C MET A 1 21.08 29.06 23.90
N ASP A 2 20.83 29.15 22.60
CA ASP A 2 19.48 29.40 22.07
C ASP A 2 18.63 28.13 22.19
N PHE A 3 18.02 27.93 23.37
CA PHE A 3 17.16 26.78 23.65
C PHE A 3 16.05 26.62 22.60
N ASP A 4 15.51 27.72 22.08
CA ASP A 4 14.54 27.72 20.98
C ASP A 4 15.03 27.04 19.70
N LYS A 5 16.30 27.26 19.32
CA LYS A 5 16.88 26.65 18.12
C LYS A 5 17.12 25.16 18.31
N ILE A 6 17.54 24.77 19.51
CA ILE A 6 17.80 23.37 19.88
C ILE A 6 16.50 22.57 19.89
N PHE A 7 15.45 23.09 20.52
CA PHE A 7 14.13 22.44 20.52
C PHE A 7 13.56 22.29 19.11
N ASN A 8 13.67 23.33 18.28
CA ASN A 8 13.16 23.28 16.91
C ASN A 8 13.90 22.23 16.05
N TYR A 9 15.22 22.11 16.23
CA TYR A 9 16.02 21.08 15.54
C TYR A 9 15.66 19.66 15.99
N ILE A 10 15.48 19.44 17.30
CA ILE A 10 15.09 18.14 17.85
C ILE A 10 13.71 17.73 17.31
N PHE A 11 12.73 18.65 17.32
CA PHE A 11 11.41 18.39 16.77
C PHE A 11 11.44 18.09 15.27
N LEU A 12 12.23 18.82 14.49
CA LEU A 12 12.38 18.60 13.06
C LEU A 12 13.00 17.22 12.78
N VAL A 13 14.03 16.82 13.54
CA VAL A 13 14.67 15.50 13.40
C VAL A 13 13.71 14.37 13.77
N ILE A 14 12.93 14.51 14.84
CA ILE A 14 11.92 13.51 15.23
C ILE A 14 10.80 13.44 14.20
N TYR A 15 10.36 14.57 13.67
CA TYR A 15 9.28 14.63 12.69
C TYR A 15 9.68 14.00 11.36
N VAL A 16 10.79 14.47 10.77
CA VAL A 16 11.30 13.95 9.48
C VAL A 16 11.78 12.51 9.65
N GLY A 17 12.48 12.22 10.75
CA GLY A 17 12.94 10.88 11.09
C GLY A 17 11.77 9.90 11.26
N GLY A 18 10.78 10.25 12.06
CA GLY A 18 9.59 9.42 12.30
C GLY A 18 8.78 9.14 11.03
N LEU A 19 8.55 10.16 10.20
CA LEU A 19 7.89 10.01 8.90
C LEU A 19 8.70 9.09 7.97
N SER A 20 10.02 9.29 7.88
CA SER A 20 10.87 8.49 7.00
C SER A 20 10.86 7.01 7.39
N VAL A 21 10.97 6.69 8.68
CA VAL A 21 10.93 5.31 9.19
C VAL A 21 9.55 4.69 8.93
N PHE A 22 8.47 5.44 9.19
CA PHE A 22 7.11 4.96 8.93
C PHE A 22 6.89 4.60 7.45
N PHE A 23 7.32 5.48 6.53
CA PHE A 23 7.22 5.23 5.09
C PHE A 23 8.05 4.03 4.66
N VAL A 24 9.28 3.87 5.16
CA VAL A 24 10.15 2.74 4.84
C VAL A 24 9.55 1.42 5.33
N VAL A 25 9.04 1.36 6.58
CA VAL A 25 8.42 0.15 7.13
C VAL A 25 7.15 -0.22 6.37
N MET A 26 6.29 0.76 6.06
CA MET A 26 5.07 0.52 5.28
C MET A 26 5.39 0.06 3.86
N ALA A 27 6.36 0.68 3.19
CA ALA A 27 6.79 0.28 1.86
C ALA A 27 7.33 -1.16 1.88
N LYS A 28 8.16 -1.50 2.87
CA LYS A 28 8.72 -2.85 3.00
C LYS A 28 7.64 -3.92 3.16
N LEU A 29 6.67 -3.70 4.04
CA LEU A 29 5.57 -4.66 4.26
C LEU A 29 4.74 -4.91 3.00
N VAL A 30 4.54 -3.88 2.17
CA VAL A 30 3.83 -4.01 0.88
C VAL A 30 4.69 -4.76 -0.14
N ILE A 31 5.98 -4.48 -0.19
CA ILE A 31 6.91 -5.13 -1.12
C ILE A 31 7.09 -6.62 -0.79
N ASP A 32 7.31 -6.96 0.49
CA ASP A 32 7.53 -8.34 0.92
C ASP A 32 6.32 -9.22 0.57
N LYS A 33 5.09 -8.74 0.85
CA LYS A 33 3.86 -9.45 0.47
C LYS A 33 3.68 -9.59 -1.04
N ARG A 34 4.13 -8.62 -1.84
CA ARG A 34 4.07 -8.72 -3.30
C ARG A 34 5.10 -9.72 -3.83
N LYS A 35 6.31 -9.69 -3.28
CA LYS A 35 7.41 -10.57 -3.66
C LYS A 35 7.06 -12.04 -3.38
N ALA A 36 6.57 -12.33 -2.18
CA ALA A 36 6.09 -13.66 -1.78
C ALA A 36 5.04 -14.23 -2.76
N ARG A 37 4.05 -13.42 -3.15
CA ARG A 37 3.05 -13.84 -4.15
C ARG A 37 3.68 -14.09 -5.52
N HIS A 38 4.64 -13.28 -5.92
CA HIS A 38 5.30 -13.45 -7.20
C HIS A 38 6.16 -14.73 -7.22
N GLU A 39 6.90 -14.99 -6.15
CA GLU A 39 7.70 -16.21 -5.96
C GLU A 39 6.81 -17.46 -5.99
N LEU A 40 5.66 -17.46 -5.31
CA LEU A 40 4.71 -18.59 -5.39
C LEU A 40 4.22 -18.83 -6.82
N LYS A 41 3.86 -17.78 -7.54
CA LYS A 41 3.38 -17.89 -8.93
C LYS A 41 4.44 -18.42 -9.89
N GLN A 42 5.68 -17.94 -9.76
CA GLN A 42 6.80 -18.40 -10.57
C GLN A 42 7.11 -19.87 -10.28
N ASN A 43 7.19 -20.25 -9.00
CA ASN A 43 7.42 -21.64 -8.60
C ASN A 43 6.35 -22.59 -9.13
N LEU A 44 5.07 -22.18 -9.11
CA LEU A 44 3.99 -22.98 -9.69
C LEU A 44 4.15 -23.13 -11.21
N LEU A 45 4.37 -22.02 -11.93
CA LEU A 45 4.58 -22.05 -13.39
C LEU A 45 5.79 -22.91 -13.80
N GLU A 46 6.89 -22.84 -13.07
CA GLU A 46 8.08 -23.64 -13.34
C GLU A 46 7.81 -25.14 -13.13
N LYS A 47 7.06 -25.50 -12.08
CA LYS A 47 6.71 -26.89 -11.79
C LYS A 47 5.70 -27.46 -12.80
N PHE A 48 4.76 -26.64 -13.28
CA PHE A 48 3.87 -27.01 -14.38
C PHE A 48 4.62 -27.20 -15.72
N LYS A 49 5.56 -26.29 -16.04
CA LYS A 49 6.43 -26.46 -17.22
C LYS A 49 7.31 -27.69 -17.14
N ALA A 50 7.71 -28.09 -15.94
CA ALA A 50 8.46 -29.32 -15.68
C ALA A 50 7.58 -30.59 -15.62
N ALA A 51 6.27 -30.47 -15.87
CA ALA A 51 5.28 -31.56 -15.79
C ALA A 51 5.32 -32.32 -14.45
N ILE A 52 5.59 -31.62 -13.35
CA ILE A 52 5.61 -32.23 -12.02
C ILE A 52 4.16 -32.34 -11.52
N PRO A 53 3.67 -33.54 -11.20
CA PRO A 53 2.31 -33.70 -10.67
C PRO A 53 2.23 -33.08 -9.28
N LEU A 54 1.53 -31.95 -9.16
CA LEU A 54 1.31 -31.26 -7.89
C LEU A 54 -0.02 -31.68 -7.27
N SER A 55 -0.03 -31.90 -5.96
CA SER A 55 -1.26 -31.98 -5.17
C SER A 55 -1.60 -30.62 -4.56
N ILE A 56 -2.86 -30.41 -4.16
CA ILE A 56 -3.24 -29.17 -3.50
C ILE A 56 -2.47 -28.94 -2.18
N ASN A 57 -2.16 -30.01 -1.46
CA ASN A 57 -1.36 -29.97 -0.23
C ASN A 57 0.07 -29.46 -0.49
N ASP A 58 0.67 -29.82 -1.62
CA ASP A 58 1.99 -29.31 -2.01
C ASP A 58 1.95 -27.82 -2.30
N VAL A 59 0.89 -27.35 -2.98
CA VAL A 59 0.68 -25.93 -3.25
C VAL A 59 0.49 -25.14 -1.95
N ILE A 60 -0.26 -25.68 -0.99
CA ILE A 60 -0.46 -25.07 0.33
C ILE A 60 0.86 -25.01 1.11
N ASN A 61 1.66 -26.07 1.07
CA ASN A 61 2.96 -26.11 1.74
C ASN A 61 3.96 -25.15 1.09
N MET A 62 3.94 -24.98 -0.24
CA MET A 62 4.73 -23.96 -0.93
C MET A 62 4.30 -22.55 -0.53
N ALA A 63 2.99 -22.31 -0.41
CA ALA A 63 2.48 -21.03 0.04
C ALA A 63 2.90 -20.71 1.49
N LYS A 64 2.85 -21.70 2.39
CA LYS A 64 3.39 -21.56 3.75
C LYS A 64 4.89 -21.26 3.74
N GLY A 65 5.66 -21.93 2.87
CA GLY A 65 7.09 -21.66 2.69
C GLY A 65 7.39 -20.25 2.18
N ALA A 66 6.45 -19.64 1.47
CA ALA A 66 6.52 -18.25 1.00
C ALA A 66 5.87 -17.23 1.96
N ASP A 67 5.56 -17.62 3.21
CA ASP A 67 4.87 -16.78 4.21
C ASP A 67 3.49 -16.26 3.74
N LEU A 68 2.79 -17.04 2.94
CA LEU A 68 1.44 -16.76 2.47
C LEU A 68 0.42 -17.56 3.25
N ALA A 69 -0.64 -16.88 3.70
CA ALA A 69 -1.78 -17.52 4.31
C ALA A 69 -2.53 -18.42 3.30
N ARG A 70 -3.10 -19.55 3.76
CA ARG A 70 -3.84 -20.52 2.94
C ARG A 70 -4.92 -19.90 2.04
N PRO A 71 -5.72 -18.90 2.48
CA PRO A 71 -6.70 -18.22 1.61
C PRO A 71 -6.08 -17.43 0.44
N SER A 72 -4.78 -17.14 0.49
CA SER A 72 -4.06 -16.50 -0.63
C SER A 72 -3.75 -17.48 -1.76
N VAL A 73 -3.81 -18.79 -1.49
CA VAL A 73 -3.56 -19.85 -2.48
C VAL A 73 -4.64 -19.86 -3.55
N GLY A 74 -5.92 -19.88 -3.16
CA GLY A 74 -7.04 -19.83 -4.11
C GLY A 74 -6.99 -18.59 -5.00
N LYS A 75 -6.66 -17.42 -4.41
CA LYS A 75 -6.44 -16.18 -5.19
C LYS A 75 -5.27 -16.28 -6.17
N CYS A 76 -4.17 -16.96 -5.81
CA CYS A 76 -3.04 -17.15 -6.72
C CYS A 76 -3.37 -18.13 -7.84
N LEU A 77 -4.05 -19.24 -7.54
CA LEU A 77 -4.50 -20.22 -8.54
C LEU A 77 -5.48 -19.60 -9.52
N ASN A 78 -6.51 -18.89 -9.05
CA ASN A 78 -7.47 -18.21 -9.92
C ASN A 78 -6.82 -17.12 -10.80
N GLN A 79 -5.81 -16.41 -10.28
CA GLN A 79 -5.03 -15.46 -11.08
C GLN A 79 -4.12 -16.14 -12.09
N LEU A 80 -3.58 -17.32 -11.80
CA LEU A 80 -2.83 -18.11 -12.78
C LEU A 80 -3.76 -18.66 -13.86
N LEU A 81 -4.92 -19.17 -13.47
CA LEU A 81 -5.94 -19.72 -14.37
C LEU A 81 -6.41 -18.66 -15.38
N SER A 82 -6.64 -17.42 -14.93
CA SER A 82 -7.04 -16.33 -15.82
C SER A 82 -5.91 -15.78 -16.70
N ALA A 83 -4.65 -15.99 -16.33
CA ALA A 83 -3.48 -15.51 -17.07
C ALA A 83 -2.86 -16.56 -18.01
N THR A 84 -3.23 -17.83 -17.87
CA THR A 84 -2.64 -18.95 -18.62
C THR A 84 -3.35 -19.15 -19.94
N ASN A 85 -2.59 -19.20 -21.04
CA ASN A 85 -3.09 -19.49 -22.39
C ASN A 85 -2.76 -20.92 -22.85
N ASP A 86 -2.01 -21.69 -22.04
CA ASP A 86 -1.65 -23.06 -22.35
C ASP A 86 -2.73 -24.04 -21.87
N PRO A 87 -3.32 -24.87 -22.75
CA PRO A 87 -4.43 -25.76 -22.40
C PRO A 87 -4.04 -26.86 -21.40
N VAL A 88 -2.78 -27.30 -21.38
CA VAL A 88 -2.31 -28.33 -20.44
C VAL A 88 -2.22 -27.76 -19.03
N THR A 89 -1.53 -26.64 -18.87
CA THR A 89 -1.42 -25.92 -17.60
C THR A 89 -2.79 -25.45 -17.10
N PHE A 90 -3.70 -25.05 -18.00
CA PHE A 90 -5.07 -24.68 -17.65
C PHE A 90 -5.83 -25.86 -17.03
N GLY A 91 -5.74 -27.06 -17.62
CA GLY A 91 -6.39 -28.25 -17.10
C GLY A 91 -5.89 -28.65 -15.71
N GLU A 92 -4.58 -28.56 -15.46
CA GLU A 92 -4.01 -28.84 -14.14
C GLU A 92 -4.41 -27.81 -13.09
N LEU A 93 -4.41 -26.51 -13.44
CA LEU A 93 -4.89 -25.45 -12.57
C LEU A 93 -6.37 -25.62 -12.25
N GLN A 94 -7.20 -26.00 -13.22
CA GLN A 94 -8.62 -26.26 -13.02
C GLN A 94 -8.84 -27.45 -12.07
N ARG A 95 -8.05 -28.53 -12.21
CA ARG A 95 -8.09 -29.66 -11.27
C ARG A 95 -7.72 -29.22 -9.85
N LEU A 96 -6.65 -28.45 -9.69
CA LEU A 96 -6.19 -27.96 -8.38
C LEU A 96 -7.18 -27.01 -7.74
N THR A 97 -7.80 -26.11 -8.50
CA THR A 97 -8.87 -25.24 -7.99
C THR A 97 -10.07 -26.06 -7.54
N ALA A 98 -10.50 -27.07 -8.31
CA ALA A 98 -11.60 -27.95 -7.93
C ALA A 98 -11.27 -28.84 -6.70
N GLU A 99 -10.02 -29.26 -6.54
CA GLU A 99 -9.56 -29.96 -5.33
C GLU A 99 -9.55 -29.03 -4.11
N LEU A 100 -9.12 -27.78 -4.28
CA LEU A 100 -9.15 -26.77 -3.22
C LEU A 100 -10.58 -26.45 -2.77
N GLU A 101 -11.51 -26.28 -3.72
CA GLU A 101 -12.93 -26.04 -3.42
C GLU A 101 -13.59 -27.22 -2.70
N LYS A 102 -13.14 -28.46 -2.95
CA LYS A 102 -13.61 -29.64 -2.22
C LYS A 102 -13.04 -29.72 -0.81
N GLU A 103 -11.79 -29.32 -0.62
CA GLU A 103 -11.12 -29.34 0.69
C GLU A 103 -11.64 -28.21 1.60
N GLU A 104 -11.93 -27.04 1.04
CA GLU A 104 -12.55 -25.91 1.72
C GLU A 104 -13.81 -25.44 0.97
N PRO A 105 -14.93 -26.19 1.12
CA PRO A 105 -16.20 -25.73 0.57
C PRO A 105 -16.56 -24.40 1.23
N PHE A 106 -16.96 -23.45 0.39
CA PHE A 106 -17.35 -22.11 0.80
C PHE A 106 -16.21 -21.28 1.43
N ASP A 107 -14.97 -21.38 0.93
CA ASP A 107 -13.83 -20.64 1.49
C ASP A 107 -14.08 -19.13 1.65
N ASP A 108 -14.83 -18.55 0.71
CA ASP A 108 -15.19 -17.12 0.72
C ASP A 108 -16.14 -16.70 1.85
N LEU A 109 -16.72 -17.65 2.61
CA LEU A 109 -17.66 -17.37 3.70
C LEU A 109 -16.99 -17.16 5.06
N PRO A 110 -17.66 -16.49 6.02
CA PRO A 110 -17.18 -16.40 7.40
C PRO A 110 -17.07 -17.79 8.06
N GLU A 111 -16.03 -18.02 8.88
CA GLU A 111 -15.78 -19.29 9.55
C GLU A 111 -16.95 -19.74 10.45
N GLU A 112 -17.73 -18.79 10.96
CA GLU A 112 -18.89 -19.04 11.82
C GLU A 112 -20.04 -19.75 11.07
N VAL A 113 -20.14 -19.56 9.76
CA VAL A 113 -21.24 -20.09 8.93
C VAL A 113 -20.85 -21.34 8.16
N LYS A 114 -19.55 -21.53 7.87
CA LYS A 114 -19.01 -22.69 7.15
C LYS A 114 -19.50 -24.05 7.70
N PRO A 115 -19.36 -24.39 9.00
CA PRO A 115 -19.74 -25.71 9.50
C PRO A 115 -21.25 -25.97 9.39
N SER A 116 -22.07 -24.94 9.56
CA SER A 116 -23.52 -25.04 9.44
C SER A 116 -23.95 -25.31 8.00
N LEU A 117 -23.31 -24.68 7.03
CA LEU A 117 -23.59 -24.86 5.59
C LEU A 117 -23.13 -26.21 5.06
N VAL A 118 -21.96 -26.69 5.50
CA VAL A 118 -21.49 -28.04 5.17
C VAL A 118 -22.51 -29.07 5.65
N ARG A 119 -22.92 -28.98 6.92
CA ARG A 119 -23.91 -29.91 7.51
C ARG A 119 -25.28 -29.84 6.83
N LEU A 120 -25.73 -28.64 6.46
CA LEU A 120 -26.97 -28.48 5.70
C LEU A 120 -26.88 -29.09 4.31
N THR A 121 -25.74 -28.94 3.64
CA THR A 121 -25.50 -29.52 2.31
C THR A 121 -25.54 -31.05 2.38
N GLU A 122 -24.90 -31.65 3.38
CA GLU A 122 -24.96 -33.09 3.65
C GLU A 122 -26.39 -33.58 3.90
N LEU A 123 -27.17 -32.84 4.70
CA LEU A 123 -28.58 -33.16 4.98
C LEU A 123 -29.45 -33.07 3.71
N CYS A 124 -29.25 -32.04 2.88
CA CYS A 124 -29.94 -31.87 1.61
C CYS A 124 -29.56 -32.94 0.58
N ASP A 125 -28.30 -33.38 0.55
CA ASP A 125 -27.83 -34.45 -0.34
C ASP A 125 -28.27 -35.84 0.10
N ALA A 126 -28.44 -36.07 1.41
CA ALA A 126 -28.97 -37.30 1.97
C ALA A 126 -30.51 -37.40 1.91
N SER A 127 -31.21 -36.32 1.54
CA SER A 127 -32.67 -36.33 1.39
C SER A 127 -33.10 -37.14 0.16
N SER A 128 -34.20 -37.90 0.31
CA SER A 128 -34.82 -38.66 -0.78
C SER A 128 -35.61 -37.77 -1.76
N VAL A 129 -35.86 -36.50 -1.40
CA VAL A 129 -36.65 -35.57 -2.19
C VAL A 129 -35.71 -34.68 -3.02
N LYS A 130 -35.75 -34.81 -4.35
CA LYS A 130 -34.88 -34.06 -5.28
C LYS A 130 -35.00 -32.53 -5.16
N SER A 131 -36.13 -32.01 -4.67
CA SER A 131 -36.31 -30.57 -4.45
C SER A 131 -35.42 -30.04 -3.33
N ASP A 132 -35.05 -30.88 -2.36
CA ASP A 132 -34.32 -30.46 -1.16
C ASP A 132 -32.89 -30.08 -1.49
N LYS A 133 -32.34 -30.62 -2.58
CA LYS A 133 -31.05 -30.21 -3.15
C LYS A 133 -31.00 -28.74 -3.57
N TYR A 134 -32.14 -28.14 -3.89
CA TYR A 134 -32.20 -26.73 -4.32
C TYR A 134 -32.54 -25.77 -3.18
N LEU A 135 -32.91 -26.26 -2.00
CA LEU A 135 -33.28 -25.42 -0.84
C LEU A 135 -32.11 -24.52 -0.38
N LEU A 136 -30.88 -24.98 -0.59
CA LEU A 136 -29.68 -24.21 -0.25
C LEU A 136 -29.28 -23.20 -1.31
N SER A 137 -29.81 -23.28 -2.53
CA SER A 137 -29.42 -22.37 -3.62
C SER A 137 -29.74 -20.90 -3.32
N PRO A 138 -30.92 -20.52 -2.79
CA PRO A 138 -31.20 -19.14 -2.37
C PRO A 138 -30.31 -18.67 -1.22
N VAL A 139 -29.99 -19.57 -0.29
CA VAL A 139 -29.12 -19.28 0.86
C VAL A 139 -27.69 -19.02 0.38
N GLN A 140 -27.14 -19.90 -0.46
CA GLN A 140 -25.84 -19.74 -1.09
C GLN A 140 -25.76 -18.45 -1.91
N LYS A 141 -26.80 -18.11 -2.70
CA LYS A 141 -26.86 -16.86 -3.46
C LYS A 141 -26.81 -15.63 -2.55
N THR A 142 -27.59 -15.63 -1.48
CA THR A 142 -27.63 -14.51 -0.52
C THR A 142 -26.29 -14.34 0.20
N LEU A 143 -25.65 -15.45 0.58
CA LEU A 143 -24.31 -15.40 1.18
C LEU A 143 -23.24 -14.97 0.18
N GLY A 144 -23.33 -15.37 -1.08
CA GLY A 144 -22.46 -14.86 -2.15
C GLY A 144 -22.56 -13.33 -2.29
N THR A 145 -23.79 -12.79 -2.32
CA THR A 145 -24.01 -11.34 -2.33
C THR A 145 -23.47 -10.65 -1.07
N TYR A 146 -23.58 -11.30 0.10
CA TYR A 146 -22.99 -10.78 1.34
C TYR A 146 -21.46 -10.71 1.27
N VAL A 147 -20.80 -11.72 0.70
CA VAL A 147 -19.35 -11.74 0.48
C VAL A 147 -18.93 -10.59 -0.44
N GLU A 148 -19.64 -10.38 -1.54
CA GLU A 148 -19.38 -9.28 -2.47
C GLU A 148 -19.48 -7.92 -1.76
N LEU A 149 -20.56 -7.72 -0.99
CA LEU A 149 -20.74 -6.50 -0.19
C LEU A 149 -19.62 -6.31 0.83
N LYS A 150 -19.22 -7.38 1.53
CA LYS A 150 -18.12 -7.33 2.50
C LYS A 150 -16.80 -6.99 1.82
N ALA A 151 -16.51 -7.55 0.65
CA ALA A 151 -15.32 -7.23 -0.14
C ALA A 151 -15.32 -5.75 -0.58
N GLU A 152 -16.48 -5.21 -0.95
CA GLU A 152 -16.63 -3.79 -1.28
C GLU A 152 -16.38 -2.88 -0.06
N VAL A 153 -16.95 -3.24 1.10
CA VAL A 153 -16.71 -2.54 2.37
C VAL A 153 -15.23 -2.58 2.74
N GLU A 154 -14.55 -3.71 2.57
CA GLU A 154 -13.13 -3.85 2.89
C GLU A 154 -12.23 -3.03 1.95
N LYS A 155 -12.58 -2.98 0.66
CA LYS A 155 -11.95 -2.07 -0.32
C LYS A 155 -12.13 -0.61 0.11
N ASN A 156 -13.33 -0.24 0.55
CA ASN A 156 -13.63 1.11 1.04
C ASN A 156 -12.92 1.42 2.36
N ARG A 157 -12.78 0.44 3.27
CA ARG A 157 -11.99 0.58 4.50
C ARG A 157 -10.52 0.81 4.20
N THR A 158 -9.98 0.16 3.18
CA THR A 158 -8.60 0.38 2.73
C THR A 158 -8.41 1.80 2.20
N LYS A 159 -9.35 2.31 1.40
CA LYS A 159 -9.35 3.72 0.98
C LYS A 159 -9.47 4.68 2.17
N ALA A 160 -10.34 4.37 3.13
CA ALA A 160 -10.51 5.17 4.34
C ALA A 160 -9.22 5.21 5.20
N LYS A 161 -8.48 4.10 5.31
CA LYS A 161 -7.16 4.08 5.95
C LYS A 161 -6.19 5.04 5.25
N TRP A 162 -6.15 5.03 3.92
CA TRP A 162 -5.32 5.96 3.15
C TRP A 162 -5.74 7.43 3.35
N LEU A 163 -7.04 7.72 3.36
CA LEU A 163 -7.58 9.04 3.67
C LEU A 163 -7.22 9.49 5.08
N ASN A 164 -7.30 8.61 6.07
CA ASN A 164 -6.88 8.90 7.45
C ASN A 164 -5.38 9.20 7.54
N ILE A 165 -4.54 8.42 6.85
CA ILE A 165 -3.09 8.68 6.77
C ILE A 165 -2.85 10.06 6.12
N ALA A 166 -3.52 10.36 5.00
CA ALA A 166 -3.42 11.66 4.36
C ALA A 166 -3.90 12.81 5.28
N GLY A 167 -4.95 12.58 6.07
CA GLY A 167 -5.46 13.51 7.07
C GLY A 167 -4.46 13.76 8.20
N ILE A 168 -3.82 12.71 8.72
CA ILE A 168 -2.75 12.84 9.74
C ILE A 168 -1.57 13.63 9.18
N VAL A 169 -1.11 13.31 7.96
CA VAL A 169 0.00 14.06 7.33
C VAL A 169 -0.39 15.52 7.14
N SER A 170 -1.61 15.79 6.67
CA SER A 170 -2.13 17.15 6.49
C SER A 170 -2.24 17.90 7.82
N LEU A 171 -2.65 17.23 8.89
CA LEU A 171 -2.71 17.81 10.23
C LEU A 171 -1.32 18.22 10.70
N ILE A 172 -0.30 17.37 10.52
CA ILE A 172 1.05 17.69 11.00
C ILE A 172 1.70 18.80 10.16
N VAL A 173 1.48 18.80 8.85
CA VAL A 173 1.92 19.91 7.99
C VAL A 173 1.18 21.21 8.37
N GLY A 174 -0.10 21.13 8.70
CA GLY A 174 -0.91 22.25 9.17
C GLY A 174 -0.44 22.81 10.50
N THR A 175 -0.14 21.97 11.49
CA THR A 175 0.40 22.41 12.79
C THR A 175 1.81 23.00 12.66
N TRP A 176 2.64 22.46 11.77
CA TRP A 176 3.94 23.05 11.44
C TRP A 176 3.79 24.43 10.80
N SER A 177 2.89 24.57 9.82
CA SER A 177 2.60 25.85 9.17
C SER A 177 2.10 26.87 10.18
N PHE A 178 1.23 26.47 11.10
CA PHE A 178 0.76 27.32 12.19
C PHE A 178 1.87 27.73 13.16
N TYR A 179 2.78 26.81 13.50
CA TYR A 179 3.95 27.12 14.33
C TYR A 179 4.86 28.18 13.70
N LEU A 180 5.10 28.08 12.39
CA LEU A 180 5.85 29.09 11.64
C LEU A 180 5.12 30.45 11.62
N THR A 181 3.80 30.45 11.44
CA THR A 181 2.98 31.67 11.51
C THR A 181 3.03 32.30 12.89
N TRP A 182 2.99 31.52 13.97
CA TRP A 182 3.09 32.04 15.34
C TRP A 182 4.46 32.66 15.65
N LYS A 183 5.54 32.12 15.07
CA LYS A 183 6.90 32.69 15.18
C LYS A 183 7.20 33.77 14.14
N SER A 184 6.23 34.15 13.29
CA SER A 184 6.42 35.24 12.33
C SER A 184 6.46 36.59 13.06
N PRO A 185 7.33 37.53 12.65
CA PRO A 185 7.50 38.81 13.33
C PRO A 185 6.19 39.61 13.35
N ASP A 186 5.89 40.26 14.47
CA ASP A 186 4.69 41.08 14.63
C ASP A 186 4.83 42.37 13.81
N VAL A 187 3.72 43.04 13.49
CA VAL A 187 3.70 44.28 12.68
C VAL A 187 4.65 45.34 13.25
N LYS A 188 4.82 45.36 14.58
CA LYS A 188 5.74 46.24 15.31
C LYS A 188 7.22 45.94 15.05
N ASP A 189 7.58 44.66 14.86
CA ASP A 189 8.95 44.26 14.52
C ASP A 189 9.28 44.63 13.08
N ILE A 190 8.27 44.57 12.19
CA ILE A 190 8.38 45.02 10.80
C ILE A 190 8.53 46.55 10.75
N GLU A 191 7.72 47.30 11.50
CA GLU A 191 7.85 48.75 11.61
C GLU A 191 9.20 49.17 12.20
N ALA A 192 9.68 48.47 13.24
CA ALA A 192 10.99 48.73 13.81
C ALA A 192 12.13 48.41 12.82
N ALA A 193 12.02 47.33 12.04
CA ALA A 193 12.97 46.99 10.98
C ALA A 193 12.97 48.01 9.84
N VAL A 194 11.78 48.46 9.39
CA VAL A 194 11.63 49.50 8.36
C VAL A 194 12.19 50.82 8.86
N LYS A 195 11.87 51.24 10.08
CA LYS A 195 12.42 52.46 10.68
C LYS A 195 13.93 52.40 10.82
N ARG A 196 14.50 51.25 11.17
CA ARG A 196 15.96 51.03 11.25
C ARG A 196 16.63 51.08 9.88
N ALA A 197 15.99 50.53 8.85
CA ALA A 197 16.47 50.59 7.47
C ALA A 197 16.41 52.01 6.88
N VAL A 198 15.36 52.77 7.20
CA VAL A 198 15.20 54.17 6.75
C VAL A 198 16.08 55.14 7.55
N SER A 199 16.41 54.83 8.82
CA SER A 199 17.29 55.65 9.66
C SER A 199 18.78 55.36 9.48
N SER A 200 19.14 54.31 8.74
CA SER A 200 20.52 54.04 8.35
C SER A 200 20.77 54.77 7.03
N PRO A 201 21.56 55.85 6.99
CA PRO A 201 21.88 56.49 5.72
C PRO A 201 22.61 55.49 4.84
N SER A 202 22.14 55.36 3.61
CA SER A 202 22.75 54.62 2.51
C SER A 202 24.26 54.80 2.54
N GLN A 203 25.00 53.73 2.82
CA GLN A 203 26.38 53.68 2.36
C GLN A 203 26.31 53.65 0.83
N GLU A 204 26.50 54.81 0.20
CA GLU A 204 26.72 54.91 -1.23
C GLU A 204 27.86 53.94 -1.62
N PRO A 205 27.71 53.15 -2.69
CA PRO A 205 28.85 52.47 -3.28
C PRO A 205 29.76 53.54 -3.90
N ASN A 206 30.92 53.75 -3.29
CA ASN A 206 31.97 54.64 -3.78
C ASN A 206 32.33 54.28 -5.24
N PRO A 207 32.03 55.13 -6.25
CA PRO A 207 32.41 54.88 -7.64
C PRO A 207 33.82 55.41 -7.86
N ALA A 208 34.82 54.71 -7.31
CA ALA A 208 36.22 55.10 -7.49
C ALA A 208 37.19 53.91 -7.59
N VAL A 209 36.79 52.80 -8.22
CA VAL A 209 37.73 51.87 -8.89
C VAL A 209 37.01 51.18 -10.05
N GLN A 210 36.63 51.95 -11.08
CA GLN A 210 36.29 51.41 -12.39
C GLN A 210 37.19 52.09 -13.40
N GLY A 211 38.36 51.46 -13.61
CA GLY A 211 39.43 52.00 -14.44
C GLY A 211 40.40 50.89 -14.82
N THR A 212 39.91 49.83 -15.43
CA THR A 212 40.75 48.87 -16.15
C THR A 212 40.23 48.65 -17.56
N LEU A 213 41.11 48.97 -18.51
CA LEU A 213 41.30 48.37 -19.83
C LEU A 213 40.39 48.86 -20.98
N ARG A 214 40.91 49.86 -21.71
CA ARG A 214 40.97 49.80 -23.18
C ARG A 214 41.99 50.82 -23.73
N ASP A 215 43.19 50.35 -24.04
CA ASP A 215 43.75 50.54 -25.38
C ASP A 215 45.02 49.71 -25.58
N LYS A 216 44.88 48.66 -26.40
CA LYS A 216 45.96 48.06 -27.17
C LYS A 216 45.59 48.32 -28.64
N ALA A 217 46.27 49.26 -29.30
CA ALA A 217 46.62 49.17 -30.72
C ALA A 217 47.44 50.39 -31.18
N ALA A 218 48.54 50.11 -31.90
CA ALA A 218 49.33 50.99 -32.77
C ALA A 218 50.21 52.06 -32.06
N GLN A 219 51.47 52.33 -32.42
CA GLN A 219 52.38 51.85 -33.47
C GLN A 219 53.81 52.35 -33.11
N ARG A 220 54.83 51.59 -33.54
CA ARG A 220 56.29 51.87 -33.57
C ARG A 220 56.64 53.19 -34.32
N PRO A 221 57.89 53.71 -34.33
CA PRO A 221 59.18 53.09 -33.95
C PRO A 221 59.96 53.79 -32.82
#